data_AF-A0A2U2EJU0-F1
#
_entry.id   AF-A0A2U2EJU0-F1
#
_cell.length_a   1.000
_cell.length_b   1.000
_cell.length_c   1.000
_cell.angle_alpha   90.00
_cell.angle_beta   90.00
_cell.angle_gamma   90.00
#
_symmetry.space_group_name_H-M   'P 1'
#
loop_
_entity.id
_entity.type
_entity.pdbx_description
1 polymer ?
#
loop_
_entity_poly.entity_id
_entity_poly.type
_entity_poly.pdbx_seq_one_letter_code
_entity_poly.pdbx_strand_id
1 'polypeptide(L)'
;MKSKYDAYSKELESDLIDAIIQVFNKVFKIQFDDKKDILFHLVENTMSNIEVGKEFRIHVAYSNYKFMMSHLDEIQERIGNDIDIEVVNDANLDTSGCFIETSFGVFDCGIDMELNNLVKDIRSLCS
;
A
#
# COMPACT_ATOMS: atom_id res chain seq x y z
N MET A 1 42.97 -0.27 -12.51
CA MET A 1 42.71 -0.22 -11.05
C MET A 1 41.44 0.54 -10.71
N LYS A 2 41.28 1.80 -11.15
CA LYS A 2 40.07 2.62 -10.87
C LYS A 2 38.76 1.96 -11.31
N SER A 3 38.70 1.44 -12.55
CA SER A 3 37.52 0.72 -13.08
C SER A 3 37.16 -0.59 -12.32
N LYS A 4 38.11 -1.28 -11.67
CA LYS A 4 37.79 -2.45 -10.83
C LYS A 4 37.24 -2.03 -9.47
N TYR A 5 37.72 -0.92 -8.92
CA TYR A 5 37.24 -0.36 -7.66
C TYR A 5 35.83 0.21 -7.81
N ASP A 6 35.56 0.90 -8.93
CA ASP A 6 34.24 1.45 -9.24
C ASP A 6 33.21 0.33 -9.50
N ALA A 7 33.60 -0.74 -10.19
CA ALA A 7 32.73 -1.91 -10.41
C ALA A 7 32.41 -2.63 -9.09
N TYR A 8 33.43 -2.85 -8.24
CA TYR A 8 33.26 -3.48 -6.94
C TYR A 8 32.41 -2.63 -5.99
N SER A 9 32.54 -1.29 -6.05
CA SER A 9 31.71 -0.38 -5.27
C SER A 9 30.23 -0.46 -5.67
N LYS A 10 29.93 -0.56 -6.98
CA LYS A 10 28.55 -0.69 -7.47
C LYS A 10 27.92 -2.04 -7.14
N GLU A 11 28.70 -3.13 -7.20
CA GLU A 11 28.22 -4.45 -6.77
C GLU A 11 27.87 -4.46 -5.28
N LEU A 12 28.76 -3.91 -4.44
CA LEU A 12 28.51 -3.82 -2.99
C LEU A 12 27.28 -2.97 -2.65
N GLU A 13 27.04 -1.89 -3.39
CA GLU A 13 25.86 -1.05 -3.21
C GLU A 13 24.58 -1.81 -3.58
N SER A 14 24.60 -2.57 -4.69
CA SER A 14 23.49 -3.44 -5.08
C SER A 14 23.22 -4.53 -4.05
N ASP A 15 24.26 -5.21 -3.57
CA ASP A 15 24.14 -6.27 -2.57
C ASP A 15 23.57 -5.75 -1.24
N LEU A 16 23.97 -4.54 -0.83
CA LEU A 16 23.45 -3.89 0.37
C LEU A 16 21.97 -3.55 0.22
N ILE A 17 21.57 -2.99 -0.93
CA ILE A 17 20.17 -2.67 -1.21
C ILE A 17 19.30 -3.93 -1.23
N ASP A 18 19.78 -5.01 -1.86
CA ASP A 18 19.05 -6.28 -1.89
C ASP A 18 18.94 -6.90 -0.48
N ALA A 19 19.97 -6.78 0.36
CA ALA A 19 19.90 -7.22 1.75
C ALA A 19 18.89 -6.39 2.56
N ILE A 20 18.87 -5.07 2.38
CA ILE A 20 17.91 -4.17 3.03
C ILE A 20 16.48 -4.52 2.59
N ILE A 21 16.25 -4.68 1.28
CA ILE A 21 14.94 -5.07 0.72
C ILE A 21 14.48 -6.41 1.30
N GLN A 22 15.37 -7.40 1.40
CA GLN A 22 15.04 -8.70 1.98
C GLN A 22 14.64 -8.62 3.45
N VAL A 23 15.40 -7.86 4.25
CA VAL A 23 15.08 -7.64 5.67
C VAL A 23 13.76 -6.89 5.81
N PHE A 24 13.55 -5.84 5.02
CA PHE A 24 12.30 -5.09 5.00
C PHE A 24 11.12 -5.99 4.65
N ASN A 25 11.16 -6.71 3.53
CA ASN A 25 10.08 -7.62 3.14
C ASN A 25 9.78 -8.67 4.21
N LYS A 26 10.81 -9.19 4.90
CA LYS A 26 10.62 -10.17 5.97
C LYS A 26 10.00 -9.57 7.23
N VAL A 27 10.53 -8.43 7.69
CA VAL A 27 10.02 -7.73 8.88
C VAL A 27 8.60 -7.23 8.63
N PHE A 28 8.35 -6.67 7.45
CA PHE A 28 7.05 -6.16 7.06
C PHE A 28 6.06 -7.33 6.96
N LYS A 29 6.31 -8.40 6.20
CA LYS A 29 5.37 -9.55 6.16
C LYS A 29 4.99 -10.07 7.55
N ILE A 30 5.96 -10.16 8.46
CA ILE A 30 5.70 -10.57 9.87
C ILE A 30 4.87 -9.54 10.65
N GLN A 31 4.97 -8.24 10.36
CA GLN A 31 4.19 -7.19 11.03
C GLN A 31 2.81 -6.93 10.41
N PHE A 32 2.64 -7.15 9.10
CA PHE A 32 1.40 -6.83 8.36
C PHE A 32 0.42 -7.99 8.26
N ASP A 33 0.85 -9.25 8.43
CA ASP A 33 0.00 -10.45 8.34
C ASP A 33 -1.21 -10.45 9.30
N ASP A 34 -1.21 -9.60 10.35
CA ASP A 34 -2.23 -9.63 11.40
C ASP A 34 -2.84 -8.24 11.74
N LYS A 35 -2.55 -7.19 10.97
CA LYS A 35 -2.92 -5.82 11.33
C LYS A 35 -3.79 -5.13 10.29
N LYS A 36 -5.09 -5.33 10.45
CA LYS A 36 -6.16 -4.62 9.75
C LYS A 36 -6.04 -3.09 9.86
N ASP A 37 -5.43 -2.59 10.93
CA ASP A 37 -5.12 -1.16 11.12
C ASP A 37 -4.26 -0.58 9.99
N ILE A 38 -3.36 -1.37 9.40
CA ILE A 38 -2.55 -0.88 8.28
C ILE A 38 -3.41 -0.75 7.04
N LEU A 39 -4.23 -1.76 6.73
CA LEU A 39 -5.14 -1.69 5.60
C LEU A 39 -6.01 -0.42 5.69
N PHE A 40 -6.50 -0.11 6.88
CA PHE A 40 -7.23 1.12 7.15
C PHE A 40 -6.41 2.38 6.82
N HIS A 41 -5.17 2.46 7.31
CA HIS A 41 -4.29 3.59 7.00
C HIS A 41 -3.95 3.72 5.51
N LEU A 42 -3.79 2.60 4.79
CA LEU A 42 -3.57 2.61 3.35
C LEU A 42 -4.78 3.19 2.62
N VAL A 43 -5.97 2.74 2.99
CA VAL A 43 -7.23 3.26 2.44
C VAL A 43 -7.36 4.76 2.72
N GLU A 44 -7.18 5.20 3.96
CA GLU A 44 -7.21 6.62 4.33
C GLU A 44 -6.23 7.45 3.49
N ASN A 45 -4.98 6.98 3.37
CA ASN A 45 -3.93 7.69 2.65
C ASN A 45 -4.23 7.74 1.15
N THR A 46 -4.65 6.64 0.53
CA THR A 46 -5.01 6.61 -0.89
C THR A 46 -6.17 7.55 -1.16
N MET A 47 -7.23 7.53 -0.34
CA MET A 47 -8.38 8.42 -0.52
C MET A 47 -7.99 9.90 -0.34
N SER A 48 -7.11 10.23 0.61
CA SER A 48 -6.65 11.60 0.84
C SER A 48 -5.83 12.17 -0.34
N ASN A 49 -5.16 11.30 -1.09
CA ASN A 49 -4.36 11.69 -2.26
C ASN A 49 -5.17 11.77 -3.56
N ILE A 50 -6.42 11.32 -3.56
CA ILE A 50 -7.30 11.43 -4.73
C ILE A 50 -7.95 12.82 -4.71
N GLU A 51 -7.43 13.74 -5.52
CA GLU A 51 -7.90 15.14 -5.61
C GLU A 51 -9.34 15.28 -6.15
N VAL A 52 -9.87 14.24 -6.79
CA VAL A 52 -11.15 14.31 -7.53
C VAL A 52 -11.98 13.04 -7.31
N GLY A 53 -13.17 13.21 -6.72
CA GLY A 53 -14.11 12.10 -6.51
C GLY A 53 -15.07 12.42 -5.37
N LYS A 54 -16.37 12.24 -5.61
CA LYS A 54 -17.39 12.27 -4.54
C LYS A 54 -17.91 10.89 -4.19
N GLU A 55 -17.59 9.88 -4.98
CA GLU A 55 -18.08 8.51 -4.81
C GLU A 55 -16.88 7.57 -4.82
N PHE A 56 -16.72 6.81 -3.74
CA PHE A 56 -15.63 5.87 -3.54
C PHE A 56 -16.19 4.49 -3.22
N ARG A 57 -15.69 3.47 -3.90
CA ARG A 57 -15.95 2.06 -3.60
C ARG A 57 -14.68 1.38 -3.15
N ILE A 58 -14.64 0.96 -1.89
CA ILE A 58 -13.51 0.27 -1.30
C ILE A 58 -13.78 -1.24 -1.38
N HIS A 59 -13.13 -1.90 -2.32
CA HIS A 59 -13.18 -3.35 -2.50
C HIS A 59 -12.15 -4.02 -1.59
N VAL A 60 -12.62 -4.91 -0.72
CA VAL A 60 -11.78 -5.67 0.22
C VAL A 60 -12.21 -7.13 0.31
N ALA A 61 -11.30 -8.00 0.71
CA ALA A 61 -11.63 -9.39 1.02
C ALA A 61 -12.59 -9.52 2.20
N TYR A 62 -13.31 -10.64 2.24
CA TYR A 62 -14.30 -10.96 3.27
C TYR A 62 -13.76 -10.85 4.70
N SER A 63 -12.50 -11.22 4.92
CA SER A 63 -11.81 -11.14 6.21
C SER A 63 -11.67 -9.72 6.77
N ASN A 64 -11.63 -8.72 5.88
CA ASN A 64 -11.41 -7.31 6.19
C ASN A 64 -12.70 -6.49 6.11
N TYR A 65 -13.69 -6.96 5.35
CA TYR A 65 -14.98 -6.27 5.16
C TYR A 65 -15.59 -5.74 6.46
N LYS A 66 -15.78 -6.61 7.47
CA LYS A 66 -16.41 -6.22 8.73
C LYS A 66 -15.62 -5.16 9.50
N PHE A 67 -14.28 -5.22 9.41
CA PHE A 67 -13.40 -4.27 10.07
C PHE A 67 -13.42 -2.91 9.37
N MET A 68 -13.40 -2.90 8.03
CA MET A 68 -13.50 -1.65 7.26
C MET A 68 -14.86 -0.97 7.50
N MET A 69 -15.95 -1.74 7.49
CA MET A 69 -17.28 -1.22 7.81
C MET A 69 -17.36 -0.60 9.22
N SER A 70 -16.64 -1.14 10.21
CA SER A 70 -16.68 -0.58 11.57
C SER A 70 -15.88 0.70 11.76
N HIS A 71 -15.00 1.04 10.81
CA HIS A 71 -14.20 2.27 10.83
C HIS A 71 -14.58 3.21 9.67
N LEU A 72 -15.69 2.94 8.96
CA LEU A 72 -16.12 3.74 7.81
C LEU A 72 -16.38 5.20 8.22
N ASP A 73 -17.01 5.39 9.38
CA ASP A 73 -17.29 6.71 9.95
C ASP A 73 -16.00 7.52 10.18
N GLU A 74 -14.90 6.86 10.60
CA GLU A 74 -13.60 7.50 10.81
C GLU A 74 -12.98 7.97 9.48
N ILE A 75 -13.13 7.19 8.41
CA ILE A 75 -12.67 7.59 7.06
C ILE A 75 -13.46 8.79 6.58
N GLN A 76 -14.79 8.76 6.74
CA GLN A 76 -15.67 9.86 6.34
C GLN A 76 -15.32 11.16 7.09
N GLU A 77 -15.08 11.09 8.40
CA GLU A 77 -14.73 12.28 9.20
C GLU A 77 -13.42 12.93 8.72
N ARG A 78 -12.45 12.14 8.27
CA ARG A 78 -11.14 12.66 7.83
C ARG A 78 -11.13 13.20 6.40
N ILE A 79 -11.77 12.50 5.46
CA ILE A 79 -11.77 12.92 4.06
C ILE A 79 -12.79 14.05 3.84
N GLY A 80 -13.91 14.05 4.57
CA GLY A 80 -14.93 15.10 4.56
C GLY A 80 -16.35 14.54 4.48
N ASN A 81 -17.35 15.37 4.76
CA ASN A 81 -18.76 14.92 4.84
C ASN A 81 -19.53 14.93 3.50
N ASP A 82 -18.91 15.37 2.39
CA ASP A 82 -19.56 15.52 1.06
C ASP A 82 -19.11 14.44 0.06
N ILE A 83 -18.83 13.25 0.58
CA ILE A 83 -18.36 12.07 -0.15
C ILE A 83 -19.18 10.84 0.26
N ASP A 84 -19.56 10.06 -0.72
CA ASP A 84 -20.21 8.77 -0.57
C ASP A 84 -19.13 7.68 -0.60
N ILE A 85 -19.10 6.84 0.43
CA ILE A 85 -18.13 5.75 0.58
C ILE A 85 -18.89 4.46 0.77
N GLU A 86 -18.69 3.51 -0.14
CA GLU A 86 -19.26 2.18 -0.09
C GLU A 86 -18.13 1.15 0.08
N VAL A 87 -18.22 0.29 1.10
CA VAL A 87 -17.31 -0.86 1.22
C VAL A 87 -17.96 -2.05 0.53
N VAL A 88 -17.22 -2.68 -0.38
CA VAL A 88 -17.65 -3.85 -1.15
C VAL A 88 -16.79 -5.04 -0.75
N ASN A 89 -17.44 -6.17 -0.46
CA ASN A 89 -16.75 -7.44 -0.28
C ASN A 89 -16.49 -8.10 -1.64
N ASP A 90 -15.22 -8.18 -2.04
CA ASP A 90 -14.81 -8.86 -3.27
C ASP A 90 -14.19 -10.23 -2.94
N ALA A 91 -14.82 -11.28 -3.46
CA ALA A 91 -14.39 -12.66 -3.24
C ALA A 91 -13.13 -13.06 -4.04
N ASN A 92 -12.72 -12.23 -5.00
CA ASN A 92 -11.49 -12.46 -5.78
C ASN A 92 -10.24 -11.88 -5.10
N LEU A 93 -10.40 -11.10 -4.03
CA LEU A 93 -9.31 -10.51 -3.28
C LEU A 93 -8.83 -11.43 -2.16
N ASP A 94 -7.52 -11.43 -1.93
CA ASP A 94 -6.90 -12.00 -0.75
C ASP A 94 -6.89 -10.99 0.41
N THR A 95 -6.40 -11.43 1.58
CA THR A 95 -6.37 -10.61 2.80
C THR A 95 -5.50 -9.35 2.69
N SER A 96 -4.53 -9.31 1.76
CA SER A 96 -3.68 -8.13 1.52
C SER A 96 -4.24 -7.21 0.42
N GLY A 97 -5.16 -7.71 -0.41
CA GLY A 97 -5.80 -6.99 -1.50
C GLY A 97 -6.78 -5.91 -1.04
N CYS A 98 -6.67 -4.75 -1.69
CA CYS A 98 -7.52 -3.58 -1.50
C CYS A 98 -7.56 -2.79 -2.79
N PHE A 99 -8.75 -2.44 -3.26
CA PHE A 99 -8.91 -1.53 -4.38
C PHE A 99 -9.88 -0.41 -4.04
N ILE A 100 -9.54 0.82 -4.42
CA ILE A 100 -10.44 1.97 -4.36
C ILE A 100 -10.87 2.31 -5.77
N GLU A 101 -12.14 2.09 -6.06
CA GLU A 101 -12.77 2.50 -7.31
C GLU A 101 -13.42 3.86 -7.12
N THR A 102 -13.20 4.73 -8.10
CA THR A 102 -13.78 6.08 -8.20
C THR A 102 -14.34 6.29 -9.59
N SER A 103 -15.10 7.37 -9.81
CA SER A 103 -15.57 7.76 -11.13
C SER A 103 -14.45 8.02 -12.16
N PHE A 104 -13.20 8.17 -11.71
CA PHE A 104 -12.04 8.48 -12.55
C PHE A 104 -11.12 7.28 -12.78
N GLY A 105 -11.29 6.19 -12.05
CA GLY A 105 -10.46 5.00 -12.17
C GLY A 105 -10.41 4.15 -10.91
N VAL A 106 -9.61 3.09 -11.00
CA VAL A 106 -9.38 2.12 -9.92
C VAL A 106 -7.94 2.24 -9.44
N PHE A 107 -7.77 2.35 -8.13
CA PHE A 107 -6.49 2.48 -7.44
C PHE A 107 -6.23 1.22 -6.62
N ASP A 108 -5.04 0.64 -6.76
CA ASP A 108 -4.57 -0.48 -5.95
C ASP A 108 -3.98 0.05 -4.63
N CYS A 109 -4.66 -0.24 -3.52
CA CYS A 109 -4.28 0.13 -2.15
C CYS A 109 -3.84 -1.09 -1.32
N GLY A 110 -3.54 -2.22 -1.98
CA GLY A 110 -3.15 -3.44 -1.30
C GLY A 110 -1.81 -3.31 -0.57
N ILE A 111 -1.63 -4.11 0.48
CA ILE A 111 -0.38 -4.15 1.26
C ILE A 111 0.80 -4.51 0.34
N ASP A 112 0.60 -5.45 -0.60
CA ASP A 112 1.63 -5.85 -1.54
C ASP A 112 2.02 -4.72 -2.51
N MET A 113 1.06 -3.88 -2.93
CA MET A 113 1.33 -2.72 -3.77
C MET A 113 2.16 -1.67 -3.00
N GLU A 114 1.83 -1.41 -1.73
CA GLU A 114 2.58 -0.48 -0.91
C GLU A 114 4.02 -0.97 -0.66
N LEU A 115 4.21 -2.26 -0.39
CA LEU A 115 5.54 -2.87 -0.27
C LEU A 115 6.34 -2.70 -1.56
N ASN A 116 5.71 -2.93 -2.71
CA ASN A 116 6.35 -2.76 -4.01
C ASN A 116 6.75 -1.29 -4.28
N ASN A 117 5.93 -0.32 -3.88
CA ASN A 117 6.26 1.11 -4.00
C ASN A 117 7.46 1.46 -3.11
N LEU A 118 7.47 1.03 -1.85
CA LEU A 118 8.59 1.27 -0.95
C LEU A 118 9.91 0.66 -1.49
N VAL A 119 9.86 -0.54 -2.06
CA VAL A 119 11.03 -1.17 -2.70
C VAL A 119 11.54 -0.35 -3.88
N LYS A 120 10.64 0.22 -4.70
CA LYS A 120 11.03 1.11 -5.80
C LYS A 120 11.68 2.38 -5.29
N ASP A 121 11.14 2.98 -4.23
CA ASP A 121 11.67 4.19 -3.62
C ASP A 121 13.08 3.94 -3.05
N ILE A 122 13.28 2.85 -2.30
CA ILE A 122 14.62 2.47 -1.79
C ILE A 122 15.62 2.32 -2.93
N ARG A 123 15.22 1.68 -4.05
CA ARG A 123 16.09 1.54 -5.23
C ARG A 123 16.40 2.88 -5.89
N SER A 124 15.47 3.84 -5.87
CA SER A 124 15.67 5.18 -6.43
C SER A 124 16.67 6.03 -5.65
N LEU A 125 16.91 5.73 -4.37
CA LEU A 125 17.88 6.48 -3.55
C LEU A 125 19.35 6.21 -3.95
N CYS A 126 19.60 5.16 -4.72
CA CYS A 126 20.94 4.77 -5.21
C CYS A 126 21.16 5.09 -6.70
N SER A 127 20.30 5.90 -7.32
CA SER A 127 20.44 6.34 -8.72
C SER A 127 21.28 7.61 -8.87
#